data_AF-A0A6I3A0U7-F1
#
_entry.id   AF-A0A6I3A0U7-F1
#
_cell.length_a   1.000
_cell.length_b   1.000
_cell.length_c   1.000
_cell.angle_alpha   90.00
_cell.angle_beta   90.00
_cell.angle_gamma   90.00
#
_symmetry.space_group_name_H-M   'P 1'
#
loop_
_entity.id
_entity.type
_entity.pdbx_description
1 polymer ?
#
loop_
_entity_poly.entity_id
_entity_poly.type
_entity_poly.pdbx_seq_one_letter_code
_entity_poly.pdbx_strand_id
1 'polypeptide(L)' 'MKLFSAECIPNTKGDLGEGLLWDERNETIMWVDAFVKIINTWNPATKTLIER' A
#
# COMPACT_ATOMS: atom_id res chain seq x y z
N MET A 1 4.96 22.07 -17.16
CA MET A 1 3.96 21.65 -16.15
C MET A 1 4.01 20.12 -16.08
N LYS A 2 4.30 19.50 -14.93
CA LYS A 2 4.20 18.05 -14.78
C LYS A 2 2.75 17.71 -14.47
N LEU A 3 2.14 16.88 -15.32
CA LEU A 3 0.83 16.30 -15.07
C LEU A 3 1.06 15.02 -14.26
N PHE A 4 0.35 14.88 -13.14
CA PHE A 4 0.38 13.67 -12.33
C PHE A 4 -0.88 12.85 -12.61
N SER A 5 -0.73 11.53 -12.71
CA SER A 5 -1.84 10.58 -12.80
C SER A 5 -1.92 9.79 -11.51
N ALA A 6 -3.14 9.56 -11.03
CA ALA A 6 -3.37 8.59 -9.96
C ALA A 6 -3.48 7.19 -10.56
N GLU A 7 -2.88 6.22 -9.89
CA GLU A 7 -3.02 4.80 -10.21
C GLU A 7 -3.40 4.01 -8.94
N CYS A 8 -4.29 3.04 -9.09
CA CYS A 8 -4.59 2.13 -7.99
C CYS A 8 -3.48 1.07 -7.88
N ILE A 9 -3.07 0.77 -6.66
CA ILE A 9 -2.27 -0.42 -6.40
C ILE A 9 -3.14 -1.64 -6.76
N PRO A 10 -2.66 -2.55 -7.63
CA PRO A 10 -3.46 -3.67 -8.09
C PRO A 10 -3.69 -4.68 -6.96
N ASN A 11 -4.82 -5.39 -7.03
CA ASN A 11 -5.20 -6.45 -6.10
C ASN A 11 -5.36 -6.03 -4.62
N THR A 12 -5.41 -4.73 -4.32
CA THR A 12 -5.79 -4.27 -2.98
C THR A 12 -7.23 -4.64 -2.69
N LYS A 13 -7.46 -5.29 -1.54
CA LYS A 13 -8.78 -5.51 -0.97
C LYS A 13 -8.77 -4.99 0.46
N GLY A 14 -9.93 -4.55 0.93
CA GLY A 14 -10.07 -4.07 2.29
C GLY A 14 -11.39 -3.37 2.51
N ASP A 15 -11.82 -3.32 3.76
CA ASP A 15 -13.02 -2.61 4.18
C ASP A 15 -12.66 -1.19 4.65
N LEU A 16 -11.60 -1.05 5.46
CA LEU A 16 -11.13 0.24 5.97
C LEU A 16 -9.61 0.30 6.03
N GLY A 17 -9.00 0.74 4.92
CA GLY A 17 -7.57 0.98 4.80
C GLY A 17 -7.15 2.31 5.42
N GLU A 18 -6.23 2.28 6.39
CA GLU A 18 -5.80 3.44 7.17
C GLU A 18 -4.30 3.40 7.52
N GLY A 19 -3.78 4.51 8.05
CA GLY A 19 -2.43 4.56 8.61
C GLY A 19 -1.31 4.38 7.58
N LEU A 20 -1.48 4.96 6.39
CA LEU A 20 -0.49 4.88 5.33
C LEU A 20 0.86 5.43 5.79
N LEU A 21 1.90 4.62 5.57
CA LEU A 21 3.28 4.91 5.91
C LEU A 21 4.17 4.60 4.71
N TRP A 22 5.13 5.47 4.44
CA TRP A 22 6.28 5.14 3.60
C TRP A 22 7.42 4.65 4.48
N ASP A 23 7.83 3.39 4.29
CA ASP A 23 9.00 2.80 4.93
C ASP A 23 10.22 3.02 4.02
N GLU A 24 10.94 4.12 4.28
CA GLU A 24 12.15 4.50 3.53
C GLU A 24 13.24 3.42 3.56
N ARG A 25 13.31 2.60 4.62
CA ARG A 25 14.38 1.60 4.77
C ARG A 25 14.21 0.45 3.77
N ASN A 26 12.97 0.06 3.51
CA ASN A 26 12.63 -1.05 2.63
C ASN A 26 12.05 -0.59 1.29
N GLU A 27 11.88 0.73 1.10
CA GLU A 27 11.26 1.35 -0.06
C GLU A 27 9.85 0.79 -0.33
N THR A 28 9.06 0.63 0.74
CA THR A 28 7.70 0.07 0.67
C THR A 28 6.64 1.02 1.22
N ILE A 29 5.43 0.90 0.70
CA ILE A 29 4.24 1.53 1.26
C ILE A 29 3.56 0.52 2.19
N MET A 30 3.23 0.92 3.40
CA MET A 30 2.51 0.09 4.38
C MET A 30 1.21 0.76 4.79
N TRP A 31 0.17 -0.03 5.04
CA TRP A 31 -1.08 0.43 5.63
C TRP A 31 -1.77 -0.73 6.36
N VAL A 32 -2.69 -0.41 7.27
CA VAL A 32 -3.50 -1.42 7.94
C VAL A 32 -4.88 -1.48 7.32
N ASP A 33 -5.52 -2.64 7.39
CA ASP A 33 -6.98 -2.71 7.35
C ASP A 33 -7.50 -2.90 8.77
N ALA A 34 -8.23 -1.91 9.29
CA ALA A 34 -8.66 -1.89 10.68
C ALA A 34 -9.74 -2.93 11.01
N PHE A 35 -10.56 -3.32 10.03
CA PHE A 35 -11.66 -4.27 10.24
C PHE A 35 -11.22 -5.71 9.96
N VAL A 36 -10.44 -5.92 8.90
CA VAL A 36 -9.92 -7.23 8.51
C VAL A 36 -8.68 -7.62 9.35
N LYS A 37 -8.08 -6.65 10.05
CA LYS A 37 -6.92 -6.82 10.96
C LYS A 37 -5.68 -7.36 10.27
N ILE A 38 -5.40 -6.84 9.07
CA ILE A 38 -4.21 -7.16 8.29
C ILE A 38 -3.29 -5.94 8.15
N ILE A 39 -2.00 -6.20 7.99
CA ILE A 39 -1.01 -5.21 7.58
C ILE A 39 -0.66 -5.48 6.12
N ASN A 40 -0.93 -4.51 5.27
CA ASN A 40 -0.57 -4.53 3.87
C ASN A 40 0.83 -3.91 3.68
N THR A 41 1.64 -4.49 2.80
CA THR A 41 2.93 -3.96 2.39
C THR A 41 3.03 -4.04 0.87
N TRP A 42 3.19 -2.90 0.22
CA TRP A 42 3.38 -2.77 -1.23
C TRP A 42 4.80 -2.36 -1.56
N ASN A 43 5.46 -3.13 -2.42
CA ASN A 43 6.73 -2.74 -3.02
C ASN A 43 6.48 -2.20 -4.44
N PRO A 44 6.69 -0.89 -4.71
CA PRO A 44 6.46 -0.30 -6.02
C PRO A 44 7.47 -0.73 -7.09
N ALA A 45 8.70 -1.09 -6.70
CA ALA A 45 9.73 -1.54 -7.63
C ALA A 45 9.44 -2.95 -8.19
N THR A 46 9.01 -3.86 -7.32
CA THR A 46 8.69 -5.26 -7.71
C THR A 46 7.22 -5.47 -8.03
N LYS A 47 6.37 -4.45 -7.79
CA LYS A 47 4.92 -4.51 -7.93
C LYS A 47 4.29 -5.68 -7.15
N THR A 48 4.75 -5.87 -5.92
CA THR A 48 4.33 -6.99 -5.05
C THR A 48 3.57 -6.48 -3.84
N LEU A 49 2.38 -7.06 -3.62
CA LEU A 49 1.57 -6.85 -2.42
C LEU A 49 1.73 -8.06 -1.48
N ILE A 50 2.03 -7.79 -0.21
CA ILE A 50 2.11 -8.79 0.85
C ILE A 50 1.14 -8.38 1.95
N GLU A 51 0.31 -9.33 2.37
CA GLU A 51 -0.65 -9.19 3.47
C GLU A 51 -0.13 -10.02 4.66
N ARG A 52 -0.12 -9.43 5.86
CA ARG A 52 0.33 -10.08 7.11
C ARG A 52 -0.72 -9.98 8.20
#